data_AF-A0A7S0AKN7-F1
#
_entry.id   AF-A0A7S0AKN7-F1
#
_cell.length_a   1.000
_cell.length_b   1.000
_cell.length_c   1.000
_cell.angle_alpha   90.00
_cell.angle_beta   90.00
_cell.angle_gamma   90.00
#
_symmetry.space_group_name_H-M   'P 1'
#
loop_
_entity.id
_entity.type
_entity.pdbx_description
1 polymer ?
#
loop_
_entity_poly.entity_id
_entity_poly.type
_entity_poly.pdbx_seq_one_letter_code
_entity_poly.pdbx_strand_id
1 'polypeptide(L)'
;RKENPEMWERLFHVDHFHPSPHGTYLQGCVLHWALFGCGPDVLGAGNEGDDALIVDQLWRDARLMQPQNDDPLPLPTIEEVKYLATVAKTVCCEYMGTVAEVLQGTSESK
;
A
#
# COMPACT_ATOMS: atom_id res chain seq x y z
N ARG A 1 11.45 10.35 11.14
CA ARG A 1 11.08 9.33 10.11
C ARG A 1 12.32 9.05 9.30
N LYS A 2 12.68 7.79 9.04
CA LYS A 2 13.75 7.49 8.09
C LYS A 2 13.08 7.40 6.72
N GLU A 3 13.24 8.44 5.92
CA GLU A 3 12.75 8.44 4.55
C GLU A 3 13.51 7.37 3.76
N ASN A 4 12.79 6.60 2.93
CA ASN A 4 13.37 5.58 2.06
C ASN A 4 13.24 6.04 0.60
N PRO A 5 14.10 6.96 0.14
CA PRO A 5 14.01 7.54 -1.20
C PRO A 5 14.08 6.49 -2.31
N GLU A 6 14.88 5.45 -2.11
CA GLU A 6 15.00 4.32 -3.06
C GLU A 6 13.66 3.58 -3.24
N MET A 7 12.86 3.45 -2.17
CA MET A 7 11.52 2.86 -2.27
C MET A 7 10.56 3.74 -3.10
N TRP A 8 10.68 5.07 -2.99
CA TRP A 8 9.81 5.99 -3.72
C TRP A 8 10.03 5.96 -5.22
N GLU A 9 11.29 5.84 -5.65
CA GLU A 9 11.63 5.66 -7.07
C GLU A 9 11.05 4.35 -7.61
N ARG A 10 11.03 3.29 -6.79
CA ARG A 10 10.50 1.97 -7.15
C ARG A 10 8.98 1.89 -7.18
N LEU A 11 8.25 2.93 -6.77
CA LEU A 11 6.77 2.96 -6.89
C LEU A 11 6.29 3.11 -8.33
N PHE A 12 7.16 3.55 -9.24
CA PHE A 12 6.81 3.82 -10.62
C PHE A 12 7.50 2.84 -11.56
N HIS A 13 6.87 2.60 -12.70
CA HIS A 13 7.48 1.92 -13.84
C HIS A 13 8.65 2.75 -14.40
N VAL A 14 9.42 2.20 -15.34
CA VAL A 14 10.56 2.91 -15.96
C VAL A 14 10.14 4.17 -16.72
N ASP A 15 8.85 4.34 -17.00
CA ASP A 15 8.27 5.55 -17.59
C ASP A 15 7.97 6.66 -16.57
N HIS A 16 8.24 6.42 -15.28
CA HIS A 16 8.00 7.35 -14.17
C HIS A 16 6.55 7.84 -14.04
N PHE A 17 5.59 7.11 -14.63
CA PHE A 17 4.19 7.49 -14.66
C PHE A 17 3.28 6.35 -14.18
N HIS A 18 3.42 5.16 -14.75
CA HIS A 18 2.59 4.02 -14.37
C HIS A 18 3.04 3.46 -13.02
N PRO A 19 2.13 2.96 -12.19
CA PRO A 19 2.51 2.30 -10.95
C PRO A 19 3.25 1.00 -11.25
N SER A 20 4.36 0.77 -10.54
CA SER A 20 5.02 -0.53 -10.48
C SER A 20 4.20 -1.52 -9.65
N PRO A 21 4.63 -2.79 -9.50
CA PRO A 21 4.08 -3.68 -8.48
C PRO A 21 4.05 -3.05 -7.06
N HIS A 22 5.12 -2.36 -6.64
CA HIS A 22 5.18 -1.63 -5.37
C HIS A 22 4.16 -0.49 -5.31
N GLY A 23 4.06 0.31 -6.37
CA GLY A 23 3.09 1.41 -6.47
C GLY A 23 1.65 0.90 -6.41
N THR A 24 1.35 -0.16 -7.15
CA THR A 24 0.04 -0.80 -7.19
C THR A 24 -0.35 -1.37 -5.83
N TYR A 25 0.60 -2.01 -5.14
CA TYR A 25 0.38 -2.49 -3.77
C TYR A 25 0.00 -1.35 -2.82
N LEU A 26 0.81 -0.29 -2.79
CA LEU A 26 0.58 0.86 -1.93
C LEU A 26 -0.79 1.50 -2.21
N GLN A 27 -1.14 1.66 -3.48
CA GLN A 27 -2.45 2.14 -3.91
C GLN A 27 -3.58 1.25 -3.37
N GLY A 28 -3.43 -0.08 -3.48
CA GLY A 28 -4.39 -1.05 -2.95
C GLY A 28 -4.58 -0.92 -1.42
N CYS A 29 -3.50 -0.76 -0.66
CA CYS A 29 -3.58 -0.52 0.78
C CYS A 29 -4.35 0.76 1.11
N VAL A 30 -4.05 1.87 0.44
CA VAL A 30 -4.73 3.16 0.65
C VAL A 30 -6.22 3.06 0.31
N LEU A 31 -6.56 2.41 -0.81
CA LEU A 31 -7.96 2.19 -1.20
C LEU A 31 -8.71 1.34 -0.18
N HIS A 32 -8.09 0.28 0.35
CA HIS A 32 -8.71 -0.56 1.38
C HIS A 32 -9.01 0.24 2.65
N TRP A 33 -8.06 1.07 3.10
CA TRP A 33 -8.27 2.00 4.22
C TRP A 33 -9.41 2.96 3.95
N ALA A 34 -9.47 3.56 2.76
CA ALA A 34 -10.51 4.52 2.40
C ALA A 34 -11.91 3.88 2.36
N LEU A 35 -12.02 2.62 1.90
CA LEU A 35 -13.30 1.91 1.77
C LEU A 35 -13.78 1.29 3.08
N PHE A 36 -12.86 0.72 3.87
CA PHE A 36 -13.21 -0.13 5.02
C PHE A 36 -12.78 0.45 6.37
N GLY A 37 -12.02 1.56 6.39
CA GLY A 37 -11.50 2.17 7.61
C GLY A 37 -10.38 1.35 8.28
N CYS A 38 -9.84 0.33 7.62
CA CYS A 38 -8.75 -0.50 8.10
C CYS A 38 -7.82 -0.92 6.95
N GLY A 39 -6.60 -1.33 7.29
CA GLY A 39 -5.65 -1.88 6.32
C GLY A 39 -6.02 -3.30 5.90
N PRO A 40 -5.54 -3.76 4.74
CA PRO A 40 -5.84 -5.10 4.28
C PRO A 40 -5.07 -6.12 5.13
N ASP A 41 -5.75 -7.20 5.53
CA ASP A 41 -5.21 -8.29 6.36
C ASP A 41 -4.37 -9.28 5.51
N VAL A 42 -3.41 -8.75 4.77
CA VAL A 42 -2.60 -9.52 3.79
C VAL A 42 -1.39 -10.18 4.44
N LEU A 43 -0.94 -9.65 5.58
CA LEU A 43 0.14 -10.21 6.37
C LEU A 43 -0.50 -10.72 7.63
N GLY A 44 -0.52 -12.04 7.76
CA GLY A 44 -1.41 -12.76 8.64
C GLY A 44 -1.30 -12.29 10.08
N ALA A 45 -2.42 -12.36 10.79
CA ALA A 45 -2.59 -12.06 12.20
C ALA A 45 -1.78 -12.97 13.15
N GLY A 46 -0.46 -13.13 12.97
CA GLY A 46 0.45 -13.58 14.02
C GLY A 46 1.49 -14.66 13.69
N ASN A 47 1.55 -15.22 12.47
CA ASN A 47 2.54 -16.24 12.11
C ASN A 47 3.39 -15.84 10.91
N GLU A 48 4.66 -15.49 11.15
CA GLU A 48 5.63 -15.05 10.12
C GLU A 48 5.86 -16.09 9.00
N GLY A 49 5.61 -17.38 9.26
CA GLY A 49 5.73 -18.45 8.27
C GLY A 49 4.65 -18.42 7.18
N ASP A 50 3.48 -17.85 7.46
CA ASP A 50 2.35 -17.78 6.52
C ASP A 50 2.45 -16.54 5.61
N ASP A 51 3.12 -15.48 6.05
CA ASP A 51 3.28 -14.21 5.31
C ASP A 51 3.91 -14.40 3.92
N ALA A 52 4.96 -15.23 3.83
CA ALA A 52 5.66 -15.48 2.58
C ALA A 52 4.76 -16.17 1.54
N LEU A 53 3.97 -17.14 1.98
CA LEU A 53 3.04 -17.87 1.13
C LEU A 53 1.88 -16.98 0.69
N ILE A 54 1.36 -16.13 1.58
CA ILE A 54 0.28 -15.21 1.23
C ILE A 54 0.75 -14.15 0.24
N VAL A 55 1.97 -13.61 0.43
CA VAL A 55 2.56 -12.64 -0.51
C VAL A 55 2.83 -13.29 -1.86
N ASP A 56 3.36 -14.51 -1.90
CA ASP A 56 3.56 -15.26 -3.16
C ASP A 56 2.22 -15.52 -3.88
N GLN A 57 1.21 -15.98 -3.14
CA GLN A 57 -0.15 -16.21 -3.63
C GLN A 57 -0.78 -14.92 -4.20
N LEU A 58 -0.64 -13.80 -3.50
CA LEU A 58 -1.12 -12.49 -3.93
C LEU A 58 -0.54 -12.11 -5.29
N TRP A 59 0.78 -12.27 -5.48
CA TRP A 59 1.43 -11.91 -6.73
C TRP A 59 1.17 -12.90 -7.86
N ARG A 60 1.07 -14.19 -7.54
CA ARG A 60 0.70 -15.22 -8.51
C ARG A 60 -0.67 -14.97 -9.13
N ASP A 61 -1.62 -14.51 -8.32
CA ASP A 61 -3.00 -14.28 -8.74
C ASP A 61 -3.20 -12.83 -9.28
N ALA A 62 -2.22 -11.95 -9.08
CA ALA A 62 -2.25 -10.59 -9.60
C ALA A 62 -2.14 -10.56 -11.13
N ARG A 63 -2.98 -9.76 -11.78
CA ARG A 63 -2.84 -9.50 -13.22
C ARG A 63 -1.62 -8.61 -13.46
N LEU A 64 -0.69 -9.10 -14.27
CA LEU A 64 0.42 -8.30 -14.76
C LEU A 64 -0.10 -7.25 -15.75
N MET A 65 -0.10 -5.99 -15.32
CA MET A 65 -0.50 -4.84 -16.15
C MET A 65 0.68 -4.21 -16.90
N GLN A 66 1.83 -4.89 -16.91
CA GLN A 66 3.04 -4.44 -17.59
C GLN A 66 2.96 -4.71 -19.10
N PRO A 67 3.54 -3.85 -19.96
CA PRO A 67 3.68 -4.15 -21.38
C PRO A 67 4.40 -5.48 -21.61
N GLN A 68 3.90 -6.29 -22.56
CA GLN A 68 4.44 -7.63 -22.84
C GLN A 68 5.91 -7.63 -23.32
N ASN A 69 6.40 -6.49 -23.79
CA ASN A 69 7.72 -6.35 -24.39
C ASN A 69 8.81 -5.91 -23.38
N ASP A 70 8.41 -5.60 -22.15
CA ASP A 70 9.32 -5.09 -21.13
C ASP A 70 9.70 -6.21 -20.15
N ASP A 71 10.93 -6.15 -19.60
CA ASP A 71 11.38 -7.09 -18.58
C ASP A 71 10.53 -6.97 -17.31
N PRO A 72 10.03 -8.08 -16.73
CA PRO A 72 9.16 -8.03 -15.56
C PRO A 72 9.77 -7.20 -14.42
N LEU A 73 9.01 -6.23 -13.92
CA LEU A 73 9.42 -5.47 -12.75
C LEU A 73 9.54 -6.39 -11.52
N PRO A 74 10.49 -6.09 -10.61
CA PRO A 74 10.63 -6.87 -9.38
C PRO A 74 9.37 -6.75 -8.52
N LEU A 75 8.92 -7.90 -8.01
CA LEU A 75 7.82 -7.93 -7.03
C LEU A 75 8.31 -7.45 -5.65
N PRO A 76 7.41 -6.86 -4.83
CA PRO A 76 7.76 -6.47 -3.47
C PRO A 76 8.14 -7.66 -2.59
N THR A 77 9.22 -7.52 -1.84
CA THR A 77 9.56 -8.47 -0.76
C THR A 77 8.60 -8.30 0.42
N ILE A 78 8.53 -9.28 1.31
CA ILE A 78 7.68 -9.22 2.52
C ILE A 78 7.97 -7.97 3.36
N GLU A 79 9.25 -7.62 3.53
CA GLU A 79 9.66 -6.42 4.26
C GLU A 79 9.20 -5.14 3.58
N GLU A 80 9.21 -5.12 2.24
CA GLU A 80 8.72 -3.98 1.45
C GLU A 80 7.20 -3.86 1.54
N VAL A 81 6.48 -4.99 1.49
CA VAL A 81 5.02 -5.06 1.73
C VAL A 81 4.69 -4.50 3.12
N LYS A 82 5.39 -4.96 4.17
CA LYS A 82 5.24 -4.46 5.56
C LYS A 82 5.50 -2.96 5.66
N TYR A 83 6.56 -2.49 5.01
CA TYR A 83 6.91 -1.07 4.97
C TYR A 83 5.80 -0.25 4.31
N LEU A 84 5.36 -0.63 3.11
CA LEU A 84 4.33 0.09 2.35
C LEU A 84 2.96 0.07 3.05
N ALA A 85 2.58 -1.06 3.66
CA ALA A 85 1.37 -1.14 4.49
C ALA A 85 1.43 -0.19 5.69
N THR A 86 2.60 -0.05 6.33
CA THR A 86 2.82 0.89 7.43
C THR A 86 2.74 2.35 6.97
N VAL A 87 3.29 2.66 5.79
CA VAL A 87 3.14 3.98 5.15
C VAL A 87 1.67 4.29 4.91
N ALA A 88 0.93 3.38 4.28
CA ALA A 88 -0.50 3.55 4.01
C ALA A 88 -1.30 3.79 5.30
N LYS A 89 -1.07 2.97 6.33
CA LYS A 89 -1.69 3.15 7.66
C LYS A 89 -1.40 4.53 8.23
N THR A 90 -0.16 4.98 8.17
CA THR A 90 0.24 6.28 8.72
C THR A 90 -0.51 7.42 8.03
N VAL A 91 -0.48 7.45 6.70
CA VAL A 91 -1.16 8.49 5.91
C VAL A 91 -2.67 8.46 6.14
N CYS A 92 -3.28 7.27 6.13
CA CYS A 92 -4.72 7.12 6.30
C CYS A 92 -5.18 7.45 7.73
N CYS A 93 -4.43 7.07 8.77
CA CYS A 93 -4.76 7.43 10.15
C CYS A 93 -4.60 8.93 10.40
N GLU A 94 -3.54 9.56 9.88
CA GLU A 94 -3.37 11.02 9.94
C GLU A 94 -4.56 11.72 9.26
N TYR A 95 -4.92 11.28 8.05
CA TYR A 95 -6.04 11.83 7.30
C TYR A 95 -7.39 11.63 8.01
N MET A 96 -7.67 10.44 8.52
CA MET A 96 -8.94 10.14 9.22
C MET A 96 -9.06 10.91 10.54
N GLY A 97 -7.94 11.16 11.23
CA GLY A 97 -7.90 12.07 12.39
C GLY A 97 -8.34 13.47 11.99
N THR A 98 -7.79 14.02 10.90
CA THR A 98 -8.18 15.33 10.37
C THR A 98 -9.66 15.37 9.94
N VAL A 99 -10.17 14.33 9.29
CA VAL A 99 -11.59 14.27 8.90
C VAL A 99 -12.51 14.24 10.12
N ALA A 100 -12.16 13.47 11.16
CA ALA A 100 -12.95 13.44 12.40
C ALA A 100 -12.96 14.80 13.11
N GLU A 101 -11.82 15.50 13.16
CA GLU A 101 -11.72 16.85 13.70
C GLU A 101 -12.55 17.87 12.91
N VAL A 102 -12.50 17.81 11.57
CA VAL A 102 -13.31 18.68 10.69
C VAL A 102 -14.81 18.43 10.89
N LEU A 103 -15.23 17.17 10.99
CA LEU A 103 -16.64 16.83 11.22
C LEU A 103 -17.12 17.27 12.61
N GLN A 104 -16.28 17.16 13.64
CA GLN A 104 -16.61 17.64 15.00
C GLN A 104 -16.64 19.16 15.10
N GLY A 105 -15.77 19.88 14.39
CA GLY A 105 -15.78 21.35 14.36
C GLY A 105 -16.99 21.96 13.65
N THR A 106 -17.72 21.20 12.83
CA THR A 106 -18.94 21.67 12.15
C THR A 106 -20.23 21.49 12.97
N SER A 107 -20.20 20.76 14.09
CA SER A 107 -21.39 20.54 14.92
C SER A 107 -21.62 21.61 16.00
N GLU A 108 -20.63 22.47 16.28
CA GLU A 108 -20.73 23.53 17.30
C GLU A 108 -21.24 24.89 16.77
N SER A 109 -21.69 24.95 15.52
CA SER A 109 -22.32 26.16 14.94
C SER A 109 -23.81 25.94 14.64
N LYS A 110 -24.61 25.75 15.68
CA LYS A 110 -26.07 25.98 15.64
C LYS A 110 -26.58 26.53 16.97
#